data_AF-A0A5D2UN48-F1
#
_entry.id   AF-A0A5D2UN48-F1
#
_cell.length_a   1.000
_cell.length_b   1.000
_cell.length_c   1.000
_cell.angle_alpha   90.00
_cell.angle_beta   90.00
_cell.angle_gamma   90.00
#
_symmetry.space_group_name_H-M   'P 1'
#
loop_
_entity.id
_entity.type
_entity.pdbx_description
1 polymer ?
#
loop_
_entity_poly.entity_id
_entity_poly.type
_entity_poly.pdbx_seq_one_letter_code
_entity_poly.pdbx_strand_id
1 'polypeptide(L)'
;AVRKDNKQRFSLLEENGELLIRANQGHTVMTVESERLLKQILSADEMIVCVHGTYKRNLESILELGLKHMKRLHVHFSSGLLTDGEVISGMG
;
A
#
# COMPACT_ATOMS: atom_id res chain seq x y z
N ALA A 1 0.94 18.31 -9.20
CA ALA A 1 0.72 16.85 -9.13
C ALA A 1 0.63 16.39 -7.67
N VAL A 2 1.71 16.48 -6.87
CA VAL A 2 1.74 16.02 -5.47
C VAL A 2 0.67 16.68 -4.58
N ARG A 3 0.53 18.01 -4.61
CA ARG A 3 -0.51 18.75 -3.84
C ARG A 3 -1.97 18.38 -4.15
N LYS A 4 -2.23 17.68 -5.26
CA LYS A 4 -3.59 17.26 -5.68
C LYS A 4 -3.81 15.75 -5.52
N ASP A 5 -2.85 15.04 -4.93
CA ASP A 5 -2.89 13.60 -4.78
C ASP A 5 -3.47 13.22 -3.42
N ASN A 6 -4.80 13.12 -3.38
CA ASN A 6 -5.55 12.71 -2.19
C ASN A 6 -5.17 11.31 -1.70
N LYS A 7 -4.46 10.51 -2.53
CA LYS A 7 -4.04 9.16 -2.18
C LYS A 7 -2.62 9.08 -1.61
N GLN A 8 -1.91 10.21 -1.51
CA GLN A 8 -0.50 10.28 -1.07
C GLN A 8 0.42 9.26 -1.77
N ARG A 9 0.15 8.98 -3.05
CA ARG A 9 0.98 8.17 -3.94
C ARG A 9 2.34 8.80 -4.21
N PHE A 10 2.48 10.11 -4.05
CA PHE A 10 3.75 10.81 -4.28
C PHE A 10 4.13 11.72 -3.11
N SER A 11 5.44 11.85 -2.87
CA SER A 11 6.01 12.81 -1.91
C SER A 11 7.12 13.62 -2.56
N LEU A 12 7.29 14.87 -2.10
CA LEU A 12 8.46 15.71 -2.40
C LEU A 12 9.44 15.67 -1.23
N LEU A 13 10.72 15.71 -1.53
CA LEU A 13 11.81 15.85 -0.57
C LEU A 13 12.76 16.92 -1.09
N GLU A 14 13.18 17.84 -0.22
CA GLU A 14 14.25 18.79 -0.54
C GLU A 14 15.53 18.33 0.15
N GLU A 15 16.58 18.06 -0.62
CA GLU A 15 17.85 17.57 -0.13
C GLU A 15 18.98 18.23 -0.92
N ASN A 16 19.99 18.77 -0.23
CA ASN A 16 21.13 19.47 -0.85
C ASN A 16 20.77 20.60 -1.82
N GLY A 17 19.63 21.27 -1.62
CA GLY A 17 19.13 22.34 -2.50
C GLY A 17 18.45 21.83 -3.78
N GLU A 18 18.27 20.52 -3.92
CA GLU A 18 17.53 19.91 -5.02
C GLU A 18 16.16 19.41 -4.55
N LEU A 19 15.15 19.60 -5.40
CA LEU A 19 13.79 19.12 -5.15
C LEU A 19 13.59 17.76 -5.83
N LEU A 20 13.44 16.72 -5.01
CA LEU A 20 13.24 15.34 -5.41
C LEU A 20 11.75 14.95 -5.31
N ILE A 21 11.32 13.99 -6.13
CA ILE A 21 9.99 13.38 -6.08
C ILE A 21 10.10 11.85 -6.03
N ARG A 22 9.25 11.22 -5.21
CA ARG A 22 9.15 9.76 -5.14
C ARG A 22 7.72 9.28 -5.22
N ALA A 23 7.54 8.04 -5.68
CA ALA A 23 6.32 7.29 -5.43
C ALA A 23 6.39 6.65 -4.03
N ASN A 24 5.29 6.65 -3.29
CA ASN A 24 5.22 6.08 -1.95
C ASN A 24 4.76 4.62 -1.95
N GLN A 25 4.06 4.16 -3.00
CA GLN A 25 3.51 2.81 -3.11
C GLN A 25 3.41 2.35 -4.57
N GLY A 26 3.32 1.03 -4.77
CA GLY A 26 3.03 0.42 -6.08
C GLY A 26 4.24 0.19 -6.97
N HIS A 27 5.44 0.09 -6.39
CA HIS A 27 6.67 -0.21 -7.12
C HIS A 27 6.63 -1.61 -7.73
N THR A 28 7.03 -1.69 -9.00
CA THR A 28 7.32 -2.92 -9.76
C THR A 28 8.81 -3.04 -10.09
N VAL A 29 9.62 -2.11 -9.58
CA VAL A 29 11.05 -2.01 -9.87
C VAL A 29 11.81 -2.91 -8.90
N MET A 30 12.64 -3.83 -9.42
CA MET A 30 13.38 -4.81 -8.62
C MET A 30 14.67 -4.28 -7.99
N THR A 31 15.13 -3.08 -8.37
CA THR A 31 16.40 -2.50 -7.88
C THR A 31 16.30 -1.89 -6.48
N VAL A 32 15.09 -1.75 -5.93
CA VAL A 32 14.87 -1.22 -4.58
C VAL A 32 14.64 -2.39 -3.62
N GLU A 33 15.54 -2.56 -2.64
CA GLU A 33 15.39 -3.51 -1.52
C GLU A 33 14.29 -3.01 -0.56
N SER A 34 13.04 -3.14 -0.99
CA SER A 34 11.87 -2.59 -0.31
C SER A 34 11.74 -3.12 1.12
N GLU A 35 12.17 -4.34 1.36
CA GLU A 35 12.21 -5.00 2.67
C GLU A 35 13.01 -4.19 3.71
N ARG A 36 14.04 -3.45 3.29
CA ARG A 36 14.85 -2.60 4.18
C ARG A 36 14.17 -1.29 4.56
N LEU A 37 13.09 -0.93 3.87
CA LEU A 37 12.33 0.29 4.09
C LEU A 37 11.03 0.03 4.89
N LEU A 38 10.71 -1.24 5.17
CA LEU A 38 9.51 -1.66 5.87
C LEU A 38 9.82 -1.98 7.33
N LYS A 39 8.85 -1.72 8.22
CA LYS A 39 8.89 -2.20 9.60
C LYS A 39 8.17 -3.54 9.67
N GLN A 40 8.85 -4.58 10.14
CA GLN A 40 8.24 -5.87 10.37
C GLN A 40 7.22 -5.80 11.52
N ILE A 41 6.08 -6.46 11.32
CA ILE A 41 5.06 -6.71 12.35
C ILE A 41 5.35 -8.09 12.95
N LEU A 42 5.54 -8.16 14.26
CA LEU A 42 5.95 -9.39 14.97
C LEU A 42 4.79 -10.03 15.75
N SER A 43 3.77 -9.25 16.11
CA SER A 43 2.54 -9.75 16.75
C SER A 43 1.29 -9.18 16.08
N ALA A 44 0.19 -9.94 16.13
CA ALA A 44 -1.13 -9.45 15.75
C ALA A 44 -1.59 -8.25 16.59
N ASP A 45 -1.10 -8.12 17.82
CA ASP A 45 -1.44 -6.99 18.70
C ASP A 45 -0.92 -5.64 18.18
N GLU A 46 0.11 -5.65 17.32
CA GLU A 46 0.63 -4.43 16.69
C GLU A 46 -0.29 -3.92 15.57
N MET A 47 -1.18 -4.77 15.03
CA MET A 47 -2.07 -4.45 13.92
C MET A 47 -3.43 -5.13 14.07
N ILE A 48 -4.29 -4.52 14.89
CA ILE A 48 -5.62 -5.03 15.23
C ILE A 48 -6.56 -5.09 14.01
N VAL A 49 -6.40 -4.15 13.07
CA VAL A 49 -7.20 -4.10 11.84
C VAL A 49 -6.27 -4.20 10.64
N CYS A 50 -6.52 -5.20 9.78
CA CYS A 50 -5.76 -5.44 8.57
C CYS A 50 -6.71 -5.90 7.46
N VAL A 51 -7.05 -4.99 6.54
CA VAL A 51 -8.07 -5.23 5.50
C VAL A 51 -7.49 -5.16 4.10
N HIS A 52 -7.98 -6.02 3.21
CA HIS A 52 -7.64 -6.00 1.79
C HIS A 52 -8.90 -5.77 0.95
N GLY A 53 -8.98 -4.59 0.33
CA GLY A 53 -10.06 -4.28 -0.61
C GLY A 53 -9.87 -5.01 -1.95
N THR A 54 -10.92 -5.64 -2.45
CA THR A 54 -10.91 -6.36 -3.74
C THR A 54 -12.27 -6.27 -4.44
N TYR A 55 -12.31 -6.63 -5.72
CA TYR A 55 -13.56 -6.75 -6.48
C TYR A 55 -14.27 -8.06 -6.15
N LYS A 56 -15.61 -8.04 -6.10
CA LYS A 56 -16.44 -9.24 -5.82
C LYS A 56 -16.11 -10.43 -6.72
N ARG A 57 -15.80 -10.18 -8.00
CA ARG A 57 -15.40 -11.23 -8.97
C ARG A 57 -14.14 -12.01 -8.57
N ASN A 58 -13.30 -11.46 -7.70
CA ASN A 58 -12.07 -12.11 -7.24
C ASN A 58 -12.30 -12.97 -5.98
N LEU A 59 -13.49 -12.89 -5.36
CA LEU A 59 -13.73 -13.50 -4.05
C LEU A 59 -13.54 -15.02 -4.06
N GLU A 60 -14.13 -15.71 -5.04
CA GLU A 60 -14.03 -17.17 -5.15
C GLU A 60 -12.56 -17.61 -5.27
N SER A 61 -11.80 -16.96 -6.15
CA SER A 61 -10.37 -17.26 -6.31
C SER A 61 -9.55 -16.97 -5.05
N ILE A 62 -9.90 -15.93 -4.29
CA ILE A 62 -9.22 -15.60 -3.03
C ILE A 62 -9.56 -16.62 -1.93
N LEU A 63 -10.81 -17.10 -1.86
CA LEU A 63 -11.21 -18.12 -0.90
C LEU A 63 -10.54 -19.48 -1.19
N GLU A 64 -10.35 -19.80 -2.47
CA GLU A 64 -9.73 -21.05 -2.89
C GLU A 64 -8.19 -21.01 -2.81
N LEU A 65 -7.57 -19.91 -3.28
CA LEU A 65 -6.12 -19.84 -3.52
C LEU A 65 -5.37 -18.87 -2.59
N GLY A 66 -6.10 -18.12 -1.75
CA GLY A 66 -5.55 -17.05 -0.95
C GLY A 66 -5.23 -15.76 -1.74
N LEU A 67 -4.79 -14.73 -1.02
CA LEU A 67 -4.34 -13.47 -1.61
C LEU A 67 -3.01 -13.64 -2.33
N LYS A 68 -2.88 -13.03 -3.51
CA LYS A 68 -1.64 -13.00 -4.31
C LYS A 68 -1.19 -11.57 -4.52
N HIS A 69 0.12 -11.34 -4.53
CA HIS A 69 0.71 -10.02 -4.82
C HIS A 69 0.52 -9.59 -6.29
N MET A 70 0.14 -10.55 -7.16
CA MET A 70 -0.06 -10.33 -8.59
C MET A 70 1.21 -9.76 -9.25
N LYS A 71 1.12 -8.59 -9.89
CA LYS A 71 2.27 -7.94 -10.51
C LYS A 71 3.09 -7.09 -9.51
N ARG A 72 2.69 -6.96 -8.25
CA ARG A 72 3.39 -6.14 -7.23
C ARG A 72 4.41 -6.96 -6.46
N LEU A 73 5.25 -6.31 -5.66
CA LEU A 73 6.21 -6.99 -4.79
C LEU A 73 5.56 -7.62 -3.55
N HIS A 74 4.52 -6.98 -2.99
CA HIS A 74 3.83 -7.44 -1.79
C HIS A 74 2.30 -7.35 -1.93
N VAL A 75 1.56 -8.11 -1.12
CA VAL A 75 0.12 -7.88 -0.91
C VAL A 75 -0.03 -6.66 0.00
N HIS A 76 -0.84 -5.69 -0.43
CA HIS A 76 -1.07 -4.47 0.33
C HIS A 76 -2.34 -4.58 1.15
N PHE A 77 -2.26 -4.17 2.41
CA PHE A 77 -3.38 -4.07 3.32
C PHE A 77 -3.58 -2.61 3.76
N SER A 78 -4.76 -2.32 4.29
CA SER A 78 -5.06 -1.08 4.98
C SER A 78 -5.29 -1.37 6.46
N SER A 79 -4.90 -0.42 7.31
CA SER A 79 -4.97 -0.50 8.77
C SER A 79 -6.29 -0.01 9.37
N GLY A 80 -7.30 0.31 8.55
CA GLY A 80 -8.58 0.84 9.01
C GLY A 80 -9.75 0.38 8.14
N LEU A 81 -10.97 0.61 8.62
CA LEU A 81 -12.19 0.34 7.88
C LEU A 81 -12.60 1.56 7.04
N LEU A 82 -13.32 1.31 5.95
CA LEU A 82 -13.84 2.38 5.07
C LEU A 82 -14.71 3.41 5.79
N THR A 83 -15.32 3.03 6.91
CA THR A 83 -16.14 3.91 7.75
C THR A 83 -15.32 4.92 8.55
N ASP A 84 -14.00 4.73 8.64
CA ASP A 84 -13.14 5.54 9.51
C ASP A 84 -12.71 6.86 8.84
N GLY A 85 -13.22 7.17 7.64
CA GLY A 85 -13.01 8.44 6.94
C GLY A 85 -11.58 8.71 6.44
N GLU A 86 -10.59 8.02 7.01
CA GLU A 86 -9.15 8.16 6.73
C GLU A 86 -8.62 7.08 5.77
N VAL A 87 -9.45 6.09 5.40
CA VAL A 87 -9.02 4.92 4.61
C VAL A 87 -9.09 5.18 3.12
N ILE A 88 -7.91 5.39 2.53
CA ILE A 88 -7.72 5.50 1.08
C ILE A 88 -7.51 4.09 0.51
N SER A 89 -8.56 3.26 0.49
CA SER A 89 -8.49 1.97 -0.21
C SER A 89 -8.92 2.10 -1.68
N GLY A 90 -8.56 1.10 -2.49
CA GLY A 90 -8.89 1.03 -3.92
C GLY A 90 -10.36 0.66 -4.15
N MET A 91 -11.30 1.52 -3.71
CA MET A 91 -12.68 1.43 -4.17
C MET A 91 -12.84 2.23 -5.46
N GLY A 92 -13.05 1.51 -6.55
CA GLY A 92 -13.48 1.98 -7.86
C GLY A 92 -14.26 0.84 -8.51
#